data_AF-A0A1M6CEU9-F1
#
_entry.id   AF-A0A1M6CEU9-F1
#
_cell.length_a   1.000
_cell.length_b   1.000
_cell.length_c   1.000
_cell.angle_alpha   90.00
_cell.angle_beta   90.00
_cell.angle_gamma   90.00
#
_symmetry.space_group_name_H-M   'P 1'
#
loop_
_entity.id
_entity.type
_entity.pdbx_description
1 polymer ?
#
loop_
_entity_poly.entity_id
_entity_poly.type
_entity_poly.pdbx_seq_one_letter_code
_entity_poly.pdbx_strand_id
1 'polypeptide(L)'
;MNFSPIVLFAYNRPTHTQRTLDALAANPEAKASELFIFCDGPKTKITDDDLENINQVIAVANSEKRFKKVEVRVAQVNKGLADSIIDGVTETVETYGTVIVLEDDIETSSGFLKYMNDALNTYRDNESVMHISGYMYPNAQKLPETFFYNVPLCWGWATWSRAWKHFNNNGVYLWNQLKRQHLLSSLDKFGSDYLSSQLADNITGKLHTWFIKWHASVLLQNGYTLYPKQSLVQNFGFDNTGEHNGVHTEFNHYNLIHAIDVNPVELVENKDAELIITNFYKSVKEKPKSKSIKRTIKNKLRKVSFLVFPELKKVLKYNQNIVMSKTYLGKHCKIYPPSRLSNTLIGNYTYVSENSVINNTIIGKFCSIGANFMAGRGIHPTNGVSTHPMFYSTAKQNGVSISTDNKIEEFNPITIGNDVFIGMNVTVLDGVTIGDGAIIGAGAVVSKDIPPYAIAVGNPIEIKKYRFSDDIIQKLLNIKWWNFNDHDLAIVEKNFFKIEDFIKAIENKNRS
;
A
#
# COMPACT_ATOMS: atom_id res chain seq x y z
N MET A 1 -19.50 -10.16 30.39
CA MET A 1 -18.40 -9.97 29.43
C MET A 1 -18.50 -8.54 28.92
N ASN A 2 -17.38 -7.83 28.79
CA ASN A 2 -17.38 -6.55 28.07
C ASN A 2 -17.31 -6.84 26.58
N PHE A 3 -18.27 -6.35 25.81
CA PHE A 3 -18.20 -6.38 24.36
C PHE A 3 -17.14 -5.41 23.85
N SER A 4 -16.51 -5.76 22.74
CA SER A 4 -15.49 -4.93 22.12
C SER A 4 -16.13 -3.67 21.53
N PRO A 5 -15.45 -2.52 21.61
CA PRO A 5 -15.95 -1.29 20.99
C PRO A 5 -16.06 -1.45 19.48
N ILE A 6 -17.09 -0.84 18.91
CA ILE A 6 -17.35 -0.78 17.48
C ILE A 6 -16.91 0.60 17.00
N VAL A 7 -16.14 0.65 15.91
CA VAL A 7 -15.84 1.89 15.21
C VAL A 7 -16.48 1.87 13.82
N LEU A 8 -17.14 2.97 13.47
CA LEU A 8 -17.73 3.20 12.16
C LEU A 8 -17.08 4.42 11.51
N PHE A 9 -16.54 4.26 10.32
CA PHE A 9 -15.98 5.36 9.52
C PHE A 9 -16.98 5.81 8.46
N ALA A 10 -17.30 7.09 8.44
CA ALA A 10 -18.28 7.69 7.52
C ALA A 10 -17.77 9.04 6.99
N TYR A 11 -18.26 9.45 5.81
CA TYR A 11 -17.89 10.73 5.21
C TYR A 11 -19.09 11.50 4.64
N ASN A 12 -19.50 11.23 3.40
CA ASN A 12 -20.50 12.02 2.67
C ASN A 12 -21.63 11.16 2.07
N ARG A 13 -21.93 9.99 2.66
CA ARG A 13 -23.00 9.09 2.19
C ARG A 13 -24.06 8.87 3.29
N PRO A 14 -25.00 9.80 3.49
CA PRO A 14 -25.97 9.74 4.60
C PRO A 14 -26.86 8.49 4.57
N THR A 15 -27.38 8.12 3.39
CA THR A 15 -28.21 6.92 3.22
C THR A 15 -27.45 5.63 3.52
N HIS A 16 -26.17 5.57 3.10
CA HIS A 16 -25.31 4.42 3.38
C HIS A 16 -25.05 4.29 4.88
N THR A 17 -24.63 5.41 5.49
CA THR A 17 -24.40 5.51 6.94
C THR A 17 -25.61 5.05 7.74
N GLN A 18 -26.82 5.53 7.40
CA GLN A 18 -28.04 5.12 8.07
C GLN A 18 -28.30 3.62 7.94
N ARG A 19 -28.15 3.05 6.74
CA ARG A 19 -28.35 1.62 6.48
C ARG A 19 -27.38 0.75 7.28
N THR A 20 -26.10 1.14 7.34
CA THR A 20 -25.10 0.44 8.16
C THR A 20 -25.44 0.50 9.64
N LEU A 21 -25.83 1.67 10.16
CA LEU A 21 -26.25 1.82 11.56
C LEU A 21 -27.50 0.98 11.88
N ASP A 22 -28.48 0.93 10.97
CA ASP A 22 -29.68 0.12 11.13
C ASP A 22 -29.35 -1.38 11.19
N ALA A 23 -28.47 -1.86 10.30
CA ALA A 23 -28.03 -3.24 10.29
C ALA A 23 -27.23 -3.61 11.55
N LEU A 24 -26.34 -2.72 12.01
CA LEU A 24 -25.58 -2.92 13.24
C LEU A 24 -26.51 -2.94 14.47
N ALA A 25 -27.45 -2.00 14.57
CA ALA A 25 -28.40 -1.91 15.67
C ALA A 25 -29.37 -3.10 15.75
N ALA A 26 -29.57 -3.82 14.64
CA ALA A 26 -30.36 -5.04 14.60
C ALA A 26 -29.65 -6.27 15.23
N ASN A 27 -28.35 -6.18 15.53
CA ASN A 27 -27.63 -7.22 16.26
C ASN A 27 -28.04 -7.21 17.76
N PRO A 28 -28.31 -8.37 18.38
CA PRO A 28 -28.70 -8.44 19.80
C PRO A 28 -27.70 -7.79 20.76
N GLU A 29 -26.41 -7.84 20.44
CA GLU A 29 -25.31 -7.29 21.26
C GLU A 29 -25.21 -5.76 21.20
N ALA A 30 -25.90 -5.10 20.25
CA ALA A 30 -25.76 -3.66 20.02
C ALA A 30 -26.07 -2.83 21.27
N LYS A 31 -27.16 -3.15 21.98
CA LYS A 31 -27.59 -2.44 23.21
C LYS A 31 -26.58 -2.53 24.35
N ALA A 32 -25.64 -3.48 24.30
CA ALA A 32 -24.59 -3.67 25.30
C ALA A 32 -23.20 -3.25 24.80
N SER A 33 -23.08 -2.85 23.52
CA SER A 33 -21.83 -2.46 22.88
C SER A 33 -21.67 -0.95 22.85
N GLU A 34 -20.43 -0.47 22.86
CA GLU A 34 -20.09 0.94 22.68
C GLU A 34 -19.75 1.20 21.20
N LEU A 35 -20.29 2.28 20.64
CA LEU A 35 -20.11 2.67 19.25
C LEU A 35 -19.42 4.04 19.16
N PHE A 36 -18.34 4.10 18.39
CA PHE A 36 -17.62 5.32 18.05
C PHE A 36 -17.77 5.58 16.56
N ILE A 37 -18.35 6.72 16.18
CA ILE A 37 -18.57 7.08 14.77
C ILE A 37 -17.59 8.19 14.41
N PHE A 38 -16.67 7.89 13.50
CA PHE A 38 -15.71 8.84 12.97
C PHE A 38 -16.25 9.40 11.65
N CYS A 39 -16.65 10.66 11.69
CA CYS A 39 -17.10 11.41 10.52
C CYS A 39 -15.92 12.25 10.00
N ASP A 40 -15.45 11.96 8.79
CA ASP A 40 -14.35 12.73 8.19
C ASP A 40 -14.82 14.13 7.75
N GLY A 41 -13.90 15.09 7.76
CA GLY A 41 -14.17 16.49 7.44
C GLY A 41 -14.24 16.75 5.93
N PRO A 42 -14.61 17.98 5.52
CA PRO A 42 -14.69 18.35 4.10
C PRO A 42 -13.33 18.32 3.41
N LYS A 43 -13.31 17.85 2.15
CA LYS A 43 -12.14 17.99 1.26
C LYS A 43 -11.94 19.48 0.90
N THR A 44 -10.74 19.86 0.44
CA THR A 44 -10.44 21.26 0.07
C THR A 44 -11.28 21.79 -1.09
N LYS A 45 -11.76 20.90 -1.97
CA LYS A 45 -12.70 21.20 -3.04
C LYS A 45 -13.89 20.28 -2.90
N ILE A 46 -15.02 20.84 -2.47
CA ILE A 46 -16.30 20.15 -2.35
C ILE A 46 -17.40 21.03 -2.97
N THR A 47 -18.50 20.42 -3.37
CA THR A 47 -19.71 21.14 -3.76
C THR A 47 -20.57 21.47 -2.53
N ASP A 48 -21.57 22.33 -2.71
CA ASP A 48 -22.58 22.55 -1.66
C ASP A 48 -23.32 21.25 -1.32
N ASP A 49 -23.59 20.40 -2.32
CA ASP A 49 -24.19 19.07 -2.13
C ASP A 49 -23.32 18.14 -1.29
N ASP A 50 -22.00 18.13 -1.51
CA ASP A 50 -21.05 17.37 -0.69
C ASP A 50 -21.09 17.85 0.77
N LEU A 51 -21.11 19.17 0.99
CA LEU A 51 -21.19 19.74 2.33
C LEU A 51 -22.50 19.39 3.03
N GLU A 52 -23.62 19.47 2.30
CA GLU A 52 -24.93 19.06 2.81
C GLU A 52 -24.93 17.57 3.19
N ASN A 53 -24.38 16.70 2.32
CA ASN A 53 -24.26 15.28 2.60
C ASN A 53 -23.42 14.98 3.85
N ILE A 54 -22.29 15.67 4.03
CA ILE A 54 -21.45 15.55 5.24
C ILE A 54 -22.25 15.96 6.48
N ASN A 55 -22.98 17.08 6.43
CA ASN A 55 -23.81 17.55 7.52
C ASN A 55 -24.95 16.55 7.84
N GLN A 56 -25.54 15.93 6.82
CA GLN A 56 -26.55 14.88 7.00
C GLN A 56 -25.96 13.62 7.63
N VAL A 57 -24.75 13.18 7.23
CA VAL A 57 -24.02 12.07 7.89
C VAL A 57 -23.80 12.36 9.36
N ILE A 58 -23.34 13.57 9.70
CA ILE A 58 -23.13 14.00 11.08
C ILE A 58 -24.45 14.01 11.86
N ALA A 59 -25.55 14.47 11.25
CA ALA A 59 -26.87 14.47 11.88
C ALA A 59 -27.36 13.03 12.16
N VAL A 60 -27.22 12.12 11.18
CA VAL A 60 -27.52 10.70 11.32
C VAL A 60 -26.72 10.09 12.49
N ALA A 61 -25.40 10.29 12.50
CA ALA A 61 -24.52 9.79 13.56
C ALA A 61 -24.92 10.31 14.95
N ASN A 62 -25.21 11.61 15.10
CA ASN A 62 -25.60 12.20 16.38
C ASN A 62 -26.97 11.72 16.88
N SER A 63 -27.86 11.34 15.96
CA SER A 63 -29.19 10.82 16.27
C SER A 63 -29.18 9.39 16.83
N GLU A 64 -28.09 8.65 16.67
CA GLU A 64 -27.98 7.26 17.11
C GLU A 64 -27.99 7.14 18.65
N LYS A 65 -28.84 6.23 19.17
CA LYS A 65 -29.09 5.97 20.60
C LYS A 65 -29.35 4.49 20.91
N ARG A 66 -29.26 3.59 19.92
CA ARG A 66 -29.60 2.15 20.04
C ARG A 66 -28.48 1.31 20.67
N PHE A 67 -27.32 1.91 20.92
CA PHE A 67 -26.15 1.29 21.55
C PHE A 67 -26.01 1.71 23.02
N LYS A 68 -25.20 0.99 23.80
CA LYS A 68 -24.94 1.32 25.22
C LYS A 68 -24.39 2.73 25.38
N LYS A 69 -23.45 3.09 24.51
CA LYS A 69 -22.84 4.43 24.40
C LYS A 69 -22.59 4.69 22.92
N VAL A 70 -22.88 5.92 22.48
CA VAL A 70 -22.53 6.41 21.15
C VAL A 70 -21.68 7.67 21.32
N GLU A 71 -20.53 7.70 20.68
CA GLU A 71 -19.64 8.87 20.63
C GLU A 71 -19.36 9.23 19.18
N VAL A 72 -19.65 10.46 18.80
CA VAL A 72 -19.45 10.95 17.43
C VAL A 72 -18.23 11.87 17.40
N ARG A 73 -17.32 11.62 16.48
CA ARG A 73 -16.06 12.34 16.32
C ARG A 73 -16.01 12.93 14.92
N VAL A 74 -16.04 14.25 14.85
CA VAL A 74 -16.06 14.99 13.58
C VAL A 74 -14.70 15.61 13.35
N ALA A 75 -14.04 15.23 12.25
CA ALA A 75 -12.79 15.86 11.83
C ALA A 75 -13.07 17.22 11.18
N GLN A 76 -12.19 18.21 11.42
CA GLN A 76 -12.30 19.54 10.82
C GLN A 76 -11.95 19.56 9.34
N VAL A 77 -11.07 18.65 8.92
CA VAL A 77 -10.59 18.51 7.54
C VAL A 77 -10.63 17.06 7.13
N ASN A 78 -10.79 16.80 5.83
CA ASN A 78 -10.71 15.45 5.30
C ASN A 78 -9.31 14.85 5.50
N LYS A 79 -9.19 13.84 6.36
CA LYS A 79 -7.96 13.04 6.51
C LYS A 79 -7.83 11.98 5.42
N GLY A 80 -8.96 11.58 4.84
CA GLY A 80 -9.03 10.42 3.96
C GLY A 80 -9.21 9.12 4.75
N LEU A 81 -9.75 8.11 4.08
CA LEU A 81 -10.18 6.87 4.71
C LEU A 81 -9.04 6.12 5.41
N ALA A 82 -7.86 6.03 4.76
CA ALA A 82 -6.75 5.26 5.30
C ALA A 82 -6.21 5.83 6.61
N ASP A 83 -5.97 7.14 6.67
CA ASP A 83 -5.47 7.79 7.87
C ASP A 83 -6.55 7.83 8.96
N SER A 84 -7.83 8.01 8.60
CA SER A 84 -8.94 7.90 9.54
C SER A 84 -9.01 6.53 10.20
N ILE A 85 -8.92 5.45 9.42
CA ILE A 85 -8.91 4.08 9.94
C ILE A 85 -7.70 3.84 10.84
N ILE A 86 -6.51 4.27 10.42
CA ILE A 86 -5.29 4.08 11.22
C ILE A 86 -5.43 4.78 12.58
N ASP A 87 -5.83 6.05 12.59
CA ASP A 87 -6.01 6.83 13.83
C ASP A 87 -7.07 6.20 14.73
N GLY A 88 -8.28 5.96 14.19
CA GLY A 88 -9.42 5.49 14.97
C GLY A 88 -9.23 4.07 15.51
N VAL A 89 -8.64 3.16 14.72
CA VAL A 89 -8.29 1.80 15.19
C VAL A 89 -7.23 1.89 16.27
N THR A 90 -6.16 2.65 16.05
CA THR A 90 -5.03 2.77 17.01
C THR A 90 -5.53 3.29 18.35
N GLU A 91 -6.26 4.40 18.37
CA GLU A 91 -6.78 4.98 19.60
C GLU A 91 -7.72 4.01 20.34
N THR A 92 -8.57 3.30 19.60
CA THR A 92 -9.54 2.37 20.18
C THR A 92 -8.84 1.16 20.80
N VAL A 93 -7.90 0.53 20.10
CA VAL A 93 -7.20 -0.65 20.64
C VAL A 93 -6.25 -0.29 21.78
N GLU A 94 -5.66 0.91 21.79
CA GLU A 94 -4.87 1.40 22.92
C GLU A 94 -5.71 1.58 24.18
N THR A 95 -6.97 2.01 24.02
CA THR A 95 -7.88 2.26 25.15
C THR A 95 -8.59 0.99 25.63
N TYR A 96 -9.08 0.16 24.69
CA TYR A 96 -10.00 -0.94 24.98
C TYR A 96 -9.39 -2.34 24.78
N GLY A 97 -8.21 -2.44 24.16
CA GLY A 97 -7.52 -3.71 23.89
C GLY A 97 -8.01 -4.47 22.66
N THR A 98 -9.23 -4.23 22.19
CA THR A 98 -9.84 -4.83 20.99
C THR A 98 -10.70 -3.82 20.24
N VAL A 99 -11.03 -4.10 18.99
CA VAL A 99 -11.92 -3.27 18.17
C VAL A 99 -12.65 -4.09 17.10
N ILE A 100 -13.89 -3.71 16.80
CA ILE A 100 -14.66 -4.14 15.63
C ILE A 100 -14.81 -2.94 14.70
N VAL A 101 -14.51 -3.09 13.41
CA VAL A 101 -14.34 -2.00 12.46
C VAL A 101 -15.29 -2.17 11.27
N LEU A 102 -16.02 -1.10 10.95
CA LEU A 102 -16.89 -1.00 9.77
C LEU A 102 -16.71 0.33 9.04
N GLU A 103 -17.02 0.31 7.75
CA GLU A 103 -17.22 1.49 6.91
C GLU A 103 -18.73 1.72 6.71
N ASP A 104 -19.10 2.91 6.24
CA ASP A 104 -20.49 3.34 6.04
C ASP A 104 -21.25 2.58 4.93
N ASP A 105 -20.58 1.72 4.18
CA ASP A 105 -21.18 0.90 3.12
C ASP A 105 -21.19 -0.61 3.41
N ILE A 106 -21.12 -0.97 4.70
CA ILE A 106 -21.17 -2.35 5.17
C ILE A 106 -22.51 -2.65 5.84
N GLU A 107 -23.24 -3.63 5.31
CA GLU A 107 -24.47 -4.16 5.92
C GLU A 107 -24.14 -5.44 6.68
N THR A 108 -24.47 -5.49 7.96
CA THR A 108 -24.21 -6.66 8.82
C THR A 108 -25.43 -7.57 8.94
N SER A 109 -25.21 -8.87 9.05
CA SER A 109 -26.24 -9.78 9.54
C SER A 109 -26.50 -9.56 11.04
N SER A 110 -27.59 -10.12 11.55
CA SER A 110 -27.93 -10.06 12.99
C SER A 110 -27.03 -10.92 13.87
N GLY A 111 -26.13 -11.73 13.31
CA GLY A 111 -25.17 -12.56 14.05
C GLY A 111 -23.74 -12.03 14.02
N PHE A 112 -23.50 -10.90 13.35
CA PHE A 112 -22.17 -10.36 13.12
C PHE A 112 -21.46 -9.98 14.43
N LEU A 113 -22.13 -9.23 15.32
CA LEU A 113 -21.50 -8.79 16.57
C LEU A 113 -21.21 -9.96 17.50
N LYS A 114 -22.11 -10.96 17.56
CA LYS A 114 -21.86 -12.20 18.29
C LYS A 114 -20.59 -12.90 17.80
N TYR A 115 -20.51 -13.15 16.49
CA TYR A 115 -19.33 -13.80 15.88
C TYR A 115 -18.03 -13.06 16.18
N MET A 116 -18.02 -11.73 16.02
CA MET A 116 -16.83 -10.92 16.28
C MET A 116 -16.37 -11.02 17.73
N ASN A 117 -17.29 -10.88 18.68
CA ASN A 117 -16.96 -10.94 20.10
C ASN A 117 -16.54 -12.35 20.54
N ASP A 118 -17.22 -13.39 20.04
CA ASP A 118 -16.84 -14.78 20.32
C ASP A 118 -15.44 -15.08 19.78
N ALA A 119 -15.11 -14.65 18.55
CA ALA A 119 -13.78 -14.82 17.97
C ALA A 119 -12.70 -14.03 18.71
N LEU A 120 -12.98 -12.76 19.06
CA LEU A 120 -12.07 -11.93 19.86
C LEU A 120 -11.79 -12.56 21.23
N ASN A 121 -12.79 -13.18 21.83
CA ASN A 121 -12.66 -13.84 23.12
C ASN A 121 -11.93 -15.19 23.02
N THR A 122 -12.30 -16.04 22.06
CA THR A 122 -11.72 -17.37 21.85
C THR A 122 -10.23 -17.31 21.54
N TYR A 123 -9.79 -16.32 20.75
CA TYR A 123 -8.39 -16.16 20.34
C TYR A 123 -7.66 -15.02 21.07
N ARG A 124 -8.19 -14.57 22.22
CA ARG A 124 -7.64 -13.44 22.97
C ARG A 124 -6.14 -13.55 23.25
N ASP A 125 -5.70 -14.73 23.67
CA ASP A 125 -4.31 -14.97 24.12
C ASP A 125 -3.44 -15.64 23.04
N ASN A 126 -3.97 -15.81 21.81
CA ASN A 126 -3.26 -16.46 20.71
C ASN A 126 -2.54 -15.44 19.82
N GLU A 127 -1.24 -15.21 20.06
CA GLU A 127 -0.43 -14.24 19.31
C GLU A 127 -0.43 -14.46 17.79
N SER A 128 -0.60 -15.70 17.32
CA SER A 128 -0.61 -16.02 15.89
C SER A 128 -1.90 -15.60 15.20
N VAL A 129 -3.02 -15.43 15.90
CA VAL A 129 -4.27 -14.90 15.30
C VAL A 129 -4.27 -13.39 15.42
N MET A 130 -4.26 -12.70 14.27
CA MET A 130 -4.08 -11.25 14.22
C MET A 130 -5.29 -10.50 13.69
N HIS A 131 -6.18 -11.18 12.97
CA HIS A 131 -7.33 -10.55 12.32
C HIS A 131 -8.52 -11.50 12.27
N ILE A 132 -9.72 -10.94 12.39
CA ILE A 132 -10.98 -11.65 12.21
C ILE A 132 -11.72 -10.97 11.06
N SER A 133 -12.04 -11.73 10.02
CA SER A 133 -12.88 -11.26 8.91
C SER A 133 -14.34 -11.57 9.20
N GLY A 134 -15.24 -10.64 8.90
CA GLY A 134 -16.68 -10.86 8.84
C GLY A 134 -17.16 -11.16 7.42
N TYR A 135 -16.36 -10.82 6.42
CA TYR A 135 -16.62 -11.13 5.03
C TYR A 135 -16.04 -12.49 4.60
N MET A 136 -16.75 -13.15 3.70
CA MET A 136 -16.25 -14.29 2.92
C MET A 136 -16.78 -14.15 1.49
N TYR A 137 -16.03 -14.64 0.50
CA TYR A 137 -16.46 -14.55 -0.91
C TYR A 137 -17.70 -15.41 -1.18
N PRO A 138 -18.59 -15.00 -2.10
CA PRO A 138 -19.74 -15.80 -2.51
C PRO A 138 -19.32 -17.21 -2.93
N ASN A 139 -19.80 -18.21 -2.21
CA ASN A 139 -19.48 -19.61 -2.47
C ASN A 139 -20.64 -20.52 -2.04
N ALA A 140 -20.80 -21.66 -2.71
CA ALA A 140 -21.82 -22.67 -2.42
C ALA A 140 -21.21 -23.96 -1.83
N GLN A 141 -19.92 -23.95 -1.51
CA GLN A 141 -19.19 -25.14 -1.07
C GLN A 141 -19.28 -25.31 0.45
N LYS A 142 -19.10 -26.54 0.93
CA LYS A 142 -19.09 -26.83 2.37
C LYS A 142 -17.74 -26.47 2.96
N LEU A 143 -17.73 -25.48 3.85
CA LEU A 143 -16.58 -25.09 4.66
C LEU A 143 -16.90 -25.30 6.15
N PRO A 144 -15.91 -25.54 7.02
CA PRO A 144 -16.11 -25.55 8.46
C PRO A 144 -16.58 -24.18 8.95
N GLU A 145 -17.33 -24.12 10.07
CA GLU A 145 -17.91 -22.88 10.64
C GLU A 145 -16.94 -21.69 10.59
N THR A 146 -15.71 -21.94 11.04
CA THR A 146 -14.59 -21.02 10.91
C THR A 146 -13.34 -21.76 10.42
N PHE A 147 -12.45 -21.03 9.77
CA PHE A 147 -11.15 -21.54 9.32
C PHE A 147 -10.13 -20.42 9.23
N PHE A 148 -8.85 -20.77 9.14
CA PHE A 148 -7.80 -19.80 8.91
C PHE A 148 -7.37 -19.71 7.45
N TYR A 149 -7.13 -18.48 7.01
CA TYR A 149 -6.50 -18.18 5.74
C TYR A 149 -5.62 -16.94 5.91
N ASN A 150 -4.43 -16.95 5.32
CA ASN A 150 -3.41 -15.94 5.63
C ASN A 150 -3.52 -14.69 4.76
N VAL A 151 -4.73 -14.14 4.67
CA VAL A 151 -4.97 -12.81 4.11
C VAL A 151 -6.06 -12.09 4.90
N PRO A 152 -5.83 -10.88 5.44
CA PRO A 152 -6.88 -10.07 6.03
C PRO A 152 -7.90 -9.58 4.99
N LEU A 153 -9.14 -9.28 5.40
CA LEU A 153 -10.13 -8.59 4.56
C LEU A 153 -10.69 -7.37 5.29
N CYS A 154 -11.02 -6.31 4.55
CA CYS A 154 -11.38 -5.02 5.13
C CYS A 154 -12.90 -4.80 5.32
N TRP A 155 -13.76 -5.72 4.88
CA TRP A 155 -15.21 -5.57 5.03
C TRP A 155 -15.68 -6.21 6.33
N GLY A 156 -15.97 -5.36 7.32
CA GLY A 156 -16.43 -5.76 8.65
C GLY A 156 -15.44 -6.69 9.33
N TRP A 157 -14.52 -6.14 10.12
CA TRP A 157 -13.40 -6.91 10.67
C TRP A 157 -13.12 -6.56 12.12
N ALA A 158 -12.27 -7.36 12.78
CA ALA A 158 -11.85 -7.10 14.15
C ALA A 158 -10.38 -7.46 14.39
N THR A 159 -9.77 -6.82 15.39
CA THR A 159 -8.40 -7.11 15.82
C THR A 159 -8.19 -6.78 17.30
N TRP A 160 -7.00 -7.11 17.78
CA TRP A 160 -6.53 -6.84 19.14
C TRP A 160 -5.38 -5.83 19.11
N SER A 161 -5.21 -5.08 20.20
CA SER A 161 -4.05 -4.22 20.45
C SER A 161 -2.73 -4.99 20.29
N ARG A 162 -2.67 -6.23 20.81
CA ARG A 162 -1.48 -7.10 20.68
C ARG A 162 -1.11 -7.41 19.24
N ALA A 163 -2.06 -7.42 18.31
CA ALA A 163 -1.81 -7.64 16.90
C ALA A 163 -1.55 -6.31 16.17
N TRP A 164 -2.38 -5.29 16.44
CA TRP A 164 -2.29 -3.99 15.79
C TRP A 164 -0.99 -3.23 16.08
N LYS A 165 -0.33 -3.48 17.22
CA LYS A 165 1.01 -2.94 17.51
C LYS A 165 2.06 -3.28 16.45
N HIS A 166 1.82 -4.31 15.63
CA HIS A 166 2.70 -4.70 14.52
C HIS A 166 2.38 -3.99 13.21
N PHE A 167 1.28 -3.23 13.12
CA PHE A 167 0.95 -2.43 11.95
C PHE A 167 2.09 -1.45 11.65
N ASN A 168 2.64 -1.53 10.44
CA ASN A 168 3.69 -0.64 10.00
C ASN A 168 3.23 0.20 8.81
N ASN A 169 3.18 1.52 8.99
CA ASN A 169 2.70 2.42 7.94
C ASN A 169 3.77 2.77 6.88
N ASN A 170 5.02 2.31 7.05
CA ASN A 170 6.11 2.57 6.13
C ASN A 170 6.16 1.51 5.02
N GLY A 171 5.57 1.81 3.87
CA GLY A 171 5.53 0.91 2.71
C GLY A 171 6.92 0.50 2.20
N VAL A 172 7.92 1.39 2.23
CA VAL A 172 9.30 1.10 1.80
C VAL A 172 9.94 0.06 2.73
N TYR A 173 9.77 0.22 4.04
CA TYR A 173 10.22 -0.76 5.02
C TYR A 173 9.57 -2.13 4.78
N LEU A 174 8.23 -2.16 4.66
CA LEU A 174 7.48 -3.39 4.40
C LEU A 174 7.96 -4.10 3.14
N TRP A 175 8.12 -3.37 2.04
CA TRP A 175 8.62 -3.91 0.77
C TRP A 175 10.00 -4.55 0.91
N ASN A 176 10.94 -3.85 1.57
CA ASN A 176 12.29 -4.34 1.78
C ASN A 176 12.32 -5.59 2.68
N GLN A 177 11.54 -5.61 3.77
CA GLN A 177 11.44 -6.79 4.64
C GLN A 177 10.85 -8.00 3.90
N LEU A 178 9.77 -7.81 3.16
CA LEU A 178 9.15 -8.86 2.36
C LEU A 178 10.11 -9.41 1.30
N LYS A 179 10.91 -8.55 0.66
CA LYS A 179 11.94 -9.00 -0.28
C LYS A 179 13.02 -9.83 0.39
N ARG A 180 13.55 -9.36 1.52
CA ARG A 180 14.60 -10.03 2.28
C ARG A 180 14.16 -11.42 2.75
N GLN A 181 12.89 -11.55 3.12
CA GLN A 181 12.32 -12.83 3.58
C GLN A 181 11.72 -13.67 2.44
N HIS A 182 11.84 -13.24 1.18
CA HIS A 182 11.24 -13.91 0.01
C HIS A 182 9.71 -14.08 0.09
N LEU A 183 9.02 -13.13 0.76
CA LEU A 183 7.57 -13.14 1.00
C LEU A 183 6.77 -12.24 0.05
N LEU A 184 7.41 -11.49 -0.86
CA LEU A 184 6.66 -10.60 -1.78
C LEU A 184 5.58 -11.33 -2.60
N SER A 185 5.88 -12.53 -3.11
CA SER A 185 4.90 -13.33 -3.85
C SER A 185 3.79 -13.88 -2.97
N SER A 186 4.02 -13.99 -1.66
CA SER A 186 3.02 -14.44 -0.69
C SER A 186 1.95 -13.38 -0.43
N LEU A 187 2.17 -12.11 -0.80
CA LEU A 187 1.09 -11.11 -0.84
C LEU A 187 0.06 -11.44 -1.92
N ASP A 188 0.49 -12.04 -3.03
CA ASP A 188 -0.35 -12.30 -4.21
C ASP A 188 -1.08 -13.65 -4.14
N LYS A 189 -1.46 -14.10 -2.93
CA LYS A 189 -2.18 -15.38 -2.74
C LYS A 189 -3.53 -15.41 -3.47
N PHE A 190 -4.17 -14.27 -3.65
CA PHE A 190 -5.42 -14.14 -4.41
C PHE A 190 -5.20 -14.12 -5.93
N GLY A 191 -4.74 -15.21 -6.53
CA GLY A 191 -4.60 -15.33 -7.98
C GLY A 191 -4.11 -14.04 -8.67
N SER A 192 -4.92 -13.46 -9.55
CA SER A 192 -4.56 -12.30 -10.37
C SER A 192 -4.65 -10.91 -9.68
N ASP A 193 -5.04 -10.82 -8.42
CA ASP A 193 -5.04 -9.56 -7.67
C ASP A 193 -3.63 -9.28 -7.18
N TYR A 194 -2.93 -8.44 -7.94
CA TYR A 194 -1.55 -8.07 -7.69
C TYR A 194 -1.46 -7.18 -6.43
N LEU A 195 -1.70 -7.73 -5.24
CA LEU A 195 -1.56 -7.04 -3.96
C LEU A 195 -0.13 -6.50 -3.75
N SER A 196 0.87 -7.20 -4.27
CA SER A 196 2.23 -6.68 -4.38
C SER A 196 2.29 -5.38 -5.20
N SER A 197 1.49 -5.24 -6.27
CA SER A 197 1.39 -3.97 -7.01
C SER A 197 0.66 -2.90 -6.20
N GLN A 198 -0.31 -3.24 -5.36
CA GLN A 198 -0.93 -2.25 -4.47
C GLN A 198 0.07 -1.70 -3.44
N LEU A 199 0.95 -2.54 -2.90
CA LEU A 199 2.03 -2.07 -2.02
C LEU A 199 2.99 -1.15 -2.79
N ALA A 200 3.36 -1.53 -4.01
CA ALA A 200 4.16 -0.69 -4.88
C ALA A 200 3.46 0.63 -5.24
N ASP A 201 2.16 0.62 -5.51
CA ASP A 201 1.37 1.81 -5.80
C ASP A 201 1.21 2.71 -4.56
N ASN A 202 1.18 2.14 -3.35
CA ASN A 202 1.28 2.90 -2.10
C ASN A 202 2.63 3.62 -1.98
N ILE A 203 3.73 2.91 -2.26
CA ILE A 203 5.08 3.47 -2.18
C ILE A 203 5.29 4.56 -3.23
N THR A 204 4.83 4.32 -4.46
CA THR A 204 4.98 5.28 -5.56
C THR A 204 4.04 6.49 -5.44
N GLY A 205 2.98 6.39 -4.61
CA GLY A 205 1.99 7.44 -4.40
C GLY A 205 0.82 7.42 -5.39
N LYS A 206 0.63 6.31 -6.11
CA LYS A 206 -0.53 6.09 -6.98
C LYS A 206 -1.79 5.70 -6.21
N LEU A 207 -1.61 4.98 -5.12
CA LEU A 207 -2.65 4.50 -4.23
C LEU A 207 -2.34 4.95 -2.80
N HIS A 208 -3.37 5.16 -1.99
CA HIS A 208 -3.20 5.43 -0.57
C HIS A 208 -4.23 4.59 0.19
N THR A 209 -3.80 3.44 0.72
CA THR A 209 -4.68 2.53 1.48
C THR A 209 -3.93 1.90 2.65
N TRP A 210 -4.62 1.76 3.78
CA TRP A 210 -4.09 1.08 4.96
C TRP A 210 -4.03 -0.44 4.78
N PHE A 211 -4.94 -1.01 3.99
CA PHE A 211 -5.20 -2.45 3.89
C PHE A 211 -3.94 -3.25 3.54
N ILE A 212 -3.26 -2.89 2.45
CA ILE A 212 -2.10 -3.64 1.99
C ILE A 212 -0.91 -3.55 2.96
N LYS A 213 -0.81 -2.44 3.71
CA LYS A 213 0.19 -2.25 4.76
C LYS A 213 -0.11 -3.15 5.96
N TRP A 214 -1.39 -3.29 6.32
CA TRP A 214 -1.82 -4.24 7.34
C TRP A 214 -1.58 -5.69 6.92
N HIS A 215 -1.97 -6.08 5.69
CA HIS A 215 -1.70 -7.42 5.17
C HIS A 215 -0.20 -7.76 5.18
N ALA A 216 0.65 -6.85 4.70
CA ALA A 216 2.10 -7.02 4.76
C ALA A 216 2.61 -7.17 6.20
N SER A 217 2.06 -6.41 7.14
CA SER A 217 2.42 -6.49 8.56
C SER A 217 2.06 -7.85 9.17
N VAL A 218 0.84 -8.34 8.92
CA VAL A 218 0.39 -9.67 9.37
C VAL A 218 1.25 -10.78 8.76
N LEU A 219 1.53 -10.71 7.46
CA LEU A 219 2.36 -11.71 6.77
C LEU A 219 3.78 -11.77 7.33
N LEU A 220 4.40 -10.63 7.64
CA LEU A 220 5.73 -10.57 8.25
C LEU A 220 5.79 -11.15 9.67
N GLN A 221 4.63 -11.28 10.36
CA GLN A 221 4.52 -11.93 11.66
C GLN A 221 4.11 -13.41 11.56
N ASN A 222 3.94 -13.96 10.35
CA ASN A 222 3.30 -15.27 10.11
C ASN A 222 1.90 -15.36 10.76
N GLY A 223 1.16 -14.25 10.77
CA GLY A 223 -0.14 -14.16 11.40
C GLY A 223 -1.25 -14.79 10.56
N TYR A 224 -2.27 -15.31 11.25
CA TYR A 224 -3.46 -15.91 10.68
C TYR A 224 -4.65 -14.95 10.75
N THR A 225 -5.51 -15.05 9.73
CA THR A 225 -6.83 -14.43 9.71
C THR A 225 -7.92 -15.49 9.87
N LEU A 226 -8.81 -15.30 10.86
CA LEU A 226 -9.99 -16.14 11.03
C LEU A 226 -11.08 -15.71 10.04
N TYR A 227 -11.61 -16.67 9.30
CA TYR A 227 -12.70 -16.49 8.35
C TYR A 227 -13.95 -17.25 8.79
N PRO A 228 -15.13 -16.73 8.42
CA PRO A 228 -16.38 -17.46 8.52
C PRO A 228 -16.59 -18.34 7.28
N LYS A 229 -17.34 -19.44 7.40
CA LYS A 229 -17.75 -20.27 6.24
C LYS A 229 -18.51 -19.49 5.16
N GLN A 230 -19.29 -18.50 5.59
CA GLN A 230 -20.16 -17.66 4.76
C GLN A 230 -20.15 -16.24 5.32
N SER A 231 -20.33 -15.26 4.45
CA SER A 231 -20.26 -13.86 4.86
C SER A 231 -21.33 -13.48 5.87
N LEU A 232 -20.92 -12.77 6.92
CA LEU A 232 -21.77 -12.08 7.89
C LEU A 232 -22.02 -10.62 7.49
N VAL A 233 -21.35 -10.14 6.43
CA VAL A 233 -21.48 -8.76 5.96
C VAL A 233 -21.61 -8.67 4.44
N GLN A 234 -22.22 -7.59 3.96
CA GLN A 234 -22.28 -7.24 2.54
C GLN A 234 -21.73 -5.83 2.35
N ASN A 235 -20.77 -5.65 1.45
CA ASN A 235 -20.41 -4.31 0.96
C ASN A 235 -21.41 -3.90 -0.12
N PHE A 236 -22.07 -2.76 0.05
CA PHE A 236 -23.03 -2.22 -0.92
C PHE A 236 -22.58 -0.89 -1.55
N GLY A 237 -21.31 -0.51 -1.37
CA GLY A 237 -20.72 0.74 -1.88
C GLY A 237 -20.31 0.72 -3.34
N PHE A 238 -20.53 -0.38 -4.06
CA PHE A 238 -20.28 -0.50 -5.51
C PHE A 238 -21.42 0.10 -6.37
N ASP A 239 -21.96 1.24 -5.95
CA ASP A 239 -23.05 1.95 -6.62
C ASP A 239 -22.56 3.21 -7.38
N ASN A 240 -21.24 3.40 -7.46
CA ASN A 240 -20.53 4.56 -7.98
C ASN A 240 -20.62 5.85 -7.12
N THR A 241 -21.08 5.76 -5.86
CA THR A 241 -21.09 6.91 -4.95
C THR A 241 -19.85 6.98 -4.05
N GLY A 242 -19.09 5.88 -3.92
CA GLY A 242 -17.87 5.80 -3.12
C GLY A 242 -16.56 6.07 -3.87
N GLU A 243 -15.42 5.87 -3.21
CA GLU A 243 -14.09 6.07 -3.83
C GLU A 243 -13.74 5.02 -4.91
N HIS A 244 -14.47 3.90 -4.95
CA HIS A 244 -14.31 2.85 -5.96
C HIS A 244 -15.31 3.04 -7.11
N ASN A 245 -14.76 3.29 -8.32
CA ASN A 245 -15.55 3.39 -9.55
C ASN A 245 -15.91 2.00 -10.10
N GLY A 246 -17.20 1.76 -10.35
CA GLY A 246 -17.71 0.57 -11.03
C GLY A 246 -18.82 -0.14 -10.26
N VAL A 247 -19.81 -0.66 -11.00
CA VAL A 247 -20.81 -1.57 -10.45
C VAL A 247 -20.23 -2.99 -10.44
N HIS A 248 -19.97 -3.52 -9.25
CA HIS A 248 -19.42 -4.85 -9.01
C HIS A 248 -20.43 -5.71 -8.26
N THR A 249 -21.19 -6.52 -8.98
CA THR A 249 -22.21 -7.41 -8.39
C THR A 249 -21.67 -8.80 -8.07
N GLU A 250 -20.49 -9.14 -8.59
CA GLU A 250 -19.84 -10.44 -8.37
C GLU A 250 -19.52 -10.73 -6.89
N PHE A 251 -19.39 -9.69 -6.06
CA PHE A 251 -19.10 -9.81 -4.62
C PHE A 251 -20.36 -9.87 -3.76
N ASN A 252 -21.55 -9.80 -4.37
CA ASN A 252 -22.83 -9.75 -3.66
C ASN A 252 -23.25 -11.14 -3.16
N HIS A 253 -23.73 -11.16 -1.93
CA HIS A 253 -24.38 -12.30 -1.30
C HIS A 253 -25.89 -12.19 -1.47
N TYR A 254 -26.54 -13.32 -1.77
CA TYR A 254 -27.99 -13.41 -1.74
C TYR A 254 -28.55 -13.42 -0.32
N ASN A 255 -27.86 -14.10 0.61
CA ASN A 255 -28.21 -14.17 2.01
C ASN A 255 -26.95 -14.10 2.87
N LEU A 256 -26.97 -13.28 3.91
CA LEU A 256 -25.96 -13.29 4.96
C LEU A 256 -26.28 -14.36 6.00
N ILE A 257 -25.26 -14.96 6.57
CA ILE A 257 -25.47 -15.97 7.62
C ILE A 257 -25.77 -15.28 8.96
N HIS A 258 -26.69 -15.84 9.74
CA HIS A 258 -27.13 -15.25 11.02
C HIS A 258 -26.48 -15.88 12.26
N ALA A 259 -25.80 -17.03 12.11
CA ALA A 259 -25.12 -17.70 13.21
C ALA A 259 -23.93 -18.50 12.70
N ILE A 260 -22.79 -18.32 13.36
CA ILE A 260 -21.56 -19.09 13.18
C ILE A 260 -21.03 -19.41 14.56
N ASP A 261 -20.76 -20.69 14.81
CA ASP A 261 -20.15 -21.12 16.06
C ASP A 261 -18.64 -20.98 15.99
N VAL A 262 -18.10 -20.14 16.86
CA VAL A 262 -16.65 -19.94 16.95
C VAL A 262 -16.06 -20.86 18.01
N ASN A 263 -15.46 -21.95 17.54
CA ASN A 263 -14.68 -22.86 18.37
C ASN A 263 -13.18 -22.74 18.02
N PRO A 264 -12.27 -23.03 18.95
CA PRO A 264 -10.86 -23.18 18.62
C PRO A 264 -10.67 -24.21 17.50
N VAL A 265 -10.01 -23.81 16.42
CA VAL A 265 -9.59 -24.70 15.32
C VAL A 265 -8.07 -24.69 15.20
N GLU A 266 -7.51 -25.70 14.55
CA GLU A 266 -6.07 -25.80 14.31
C GLU A 266 -5.57 -24.60 13.48
N LEU A 267 -4.43 -24.03 13.86
CA LEU A 267 -3.78 -22.92 13.17
C LEU A 267 -3.08 -23.37 11.88
N VAL A 268 -3.89 -23.82 10.92
CA VAL A 268 -3.43 -24.24 9.60
C VAL A 268 -4.27 -23.55 8.53
N GLU A 269 -3.62 -23.14 7.44
CA GLU A 269 -4.33 -22.57 6.30
C GLU A 269 -5.27 -23.62 5.68
N ASN A 270 -6.54 -23.26 5.54
CA ASN A 270 -7.52 -24.15 4.92
C ASN A 270 -7.36 -24.15 3.40
N LYS A 271 -6.91 -25.29 2.86
CA LYS A 271 -6.61 -25.45 1.43
C LYS A 271 -7.85 -25.46 0.54
N ASP A 272 -8.98 -25.93 1.04
CA ASP A 272 -10.25 -25.90 0.31
C ASP A 272 -10.73 -24.45 0.16
N ALA A 273 -10.66 -23.66 1.23
CA ALA A 273 -10.96 -22.24 1.19
C ALA A 273 -10.02 -21.47 0.25
N GLU A 274 -8.70 -21.72 0.31
CA GLU A 274 -7.73 -21.14 -0.61
C GLU A 274 -8.11 -21.40 -2.08
N LEU A 275 -8.51 -22.63 -2.40
CA LEU A 275 -8.94 -23.01 -3.76
C LEU A 275 -10.25 -22.31 -4.16
N ILE A 276 -11.24 -22.23 -3.27
CA ILE A 276 -12.52 -21.54 -3.51
C ILE A 276 -12.27 -20.07 -3.84
N ILE A 277 -11.51 -19.38 -2.99
CA ILE A 277 -11.20 -17.96 -3.13
C ILE A 277 -10.41 -17.70 -4.42
N THR A 278 -9.41 -18.54 -4.70
CA THR A 278 -8.61 -18.43 -5.92
C THR A 278 -9.48 -18.59 -7.18
N ASN A 279 -10.43 -19.54 -7.16
CA ASN A 279 -11.32 -19.78 -8.30
C ASN A 279 -12.35 -18.65 -8.47
N PHE A 280 -12.86 -18.08 -7.37
CA PHE A 280 -13.71 -16.91 -7.41
C PHE A 280 -13.01 -15.77 -8.16
N TYR A 281 -11.78 -15.42 -7.79
CA TYR A 281 -11.03 -14.36 -8.47
C TYR A 281 -10.76 -14.64 -9.96
N LYS A 282 -10.51 -15.90 -10.33
CA LYS A 282 -10.38 -16.27 -11.75
C LYS A 282 -11.69 -16.00 -12.51
N SER A 283 -12.85 -16.35 -11.93
CA SER A 283 -14.15 -16.12 -12.58
C SER A 283 -14.50 -14.64 -12.76
N VAL A 284 -14.14 -13.78 -11.80
CA VAL A 284 -14.39 -12.33 -11.90
C VAL A 284 -13.62 -11.70 -13.07
N LYS A 285 -12.41 -12.20 -13.38
CA LYS A 285 -11.57 -11.64 -14.45
C LYS A 285 -11.89 -12.16 -15.86
N GLU A 286 -12.52 -13.31 -16.00
CA GLU A 286 -12.90 -13.87 -17.30
C GLU A 286 -14.14 -13.19 -17.91
N LYS A 287 -14.04 -11.88 -18.24
CA LYS A 287 -14.90 -11.21 -19.25
C LYS A 287 -14.23 -11.30 -20.64
N PRO A 288 -14.99 -11.38 -21.76
CA PRO A 288 -14.55 -12.04 -23.00
C PRO A 288 -13.32 -11.41 -23.68
N LYS A 289 -12.40 -12.28 -24.12
CA LYS A 289 -11.14 -11.97 -24.81
C LYS A 289 -11.36 -11.30 -26.17
N SER A 290 -11.53 -9.97 -26.23
CA SER A 290 -11.44 -9.23 -27.51
C SER A 290 -10.11 -8.50 -27.77
N LYS A 291 -9.18 -8.47 -26.81
CA LYS A 291 -7.93 -7.68 -26.94
C LYS A 291 -6.67 -8.47 -27.35
N SER A 292 -6.68 -9.80 -27.30
CA SER A 292 -5.48 -10.62 -27.58
C SER A 292 -5.13 -10.73 -29.08
N ILE A 293 -6.14 -10.71 -29.96
CA ILE A 293 -5.95 -10.91 -31.41
C ILE A 293 -5.17 -9.73 -32.05
N LYS A 294 -5.37 -8.50 -31.57
CA LYS A 294 -4.67 -7.30 -32.11
C LYS A 294 -3.16 -7.34 -31.91
N ARG A 295 -2.66 -7.92 -30.81
CA ARG A 295 -1.21 -7.96 -30.50
C ARG A 295 -0.47 -8.97 -31.37
N THR A 296 -1.08 -10.12 -31.61
CA THR A 296 -0.51 -11.18 -32.46
C THR A 296 -0.50 -10.76 -33.94
N ILE A 297 -1.57 -10.09 -34.41
CA ILE A 297 -1.63 -9.53 -35.78
C ILE A 297 -0.59 -8.42 -35.97
N LYS A 298 -0.45 -7.51 -35.00
CA LYS A 298 0.58 -6.44 -35.04
C LYS A 298 2.00 -7.01 -35.10
N ASN A 299 2.28 -8.10 -34.37
CA ASN A 299 3.60 -8.75 -34.37
C ASN A 299 3.89 -9.51 -35.68
N LYS A 300 2.88 -10.12 -36.30
CA LYS A 300 3.03 -10.74 -37.63
C LYS A 300 3.25 -9.69 -38.73
N LEU A 301 2.48 -8.60 -38.75
CA LEU A 301 2.66 -7.49 -39.70
C LEU A 301 4.04 -6.83 -39.57
N ARG A 302 4.55 -6.66 -38.34
CA ARG A 302 5.92 -6.17 -38.10
C ARG A 302 6.97 -7.08 -38.74
N LYS A 303 6.87 -8.40 -38.55
CA LYS A 303 7.83 -9.37 -39.12
C LYS A 303 7.86 -9.34 -40.65
N VAL A 304 6.71 -9.16 -41.30
CA VAL A 304 6.61 -9.04 -42.76
C VAL A 304 7.23 -7.74 -43.26
N SER A 305 7.00 -6.61 -42.57
CA SER A 305 7.61 -5.32 -42.96
C SER A 305 9.15 -5.32 -42.91
N PHE A 306 9.76 -6.11 -42.02
CA PHE A 306 11.22 -6.24 -41.89
C PHE A 306 11.88 -7.10 -42.97
N LEU A 307 11.10 -7.90 -43.70
CA LEU A 307 11.60 -8.65 -44.86
C LEU A 307 11.61 -7.79 -46.13
N VAL A 308 10.67 -6.84 -46.24
CA VAL A 308 10.48 -6.01 -47.44
C VAL A 308 11.34 -4.74 -47.42
N PHE A 309 11.66 -4.19 -46.24
CA PHE A 309 12.49 -2.97 -46.11
C PHE A 309 13.66 -3.15 -45.12
N PRO A 310 14.84 -3.61 -45.57
CA PRO A 310 16.00 -3.82 -44.71
C PRO A 310 16.56 -2.53 -44.10
N GLU A 311 16.38 -1.39 -44.77
CA GLU A 311 16.78 -0.03 -44.34
C GLU A 311 16.00 0.42 -43.09
N LEU A 312 14.74 0.00 -42.91
CA LEU A 312 13.95 0.23 -41.69
C LEU A 312 14.62 -0.37 -40.44
N LYS A 313 15.44 -1.41 -40.62
CA LYS A 313 16.23 -2.05 -39.56
C LYS A 313 17.41 -1.20 -39.09
N LYS A 314 17.93 -0.29 -39.92
CA LYS A 314 18.98 0.70 -39.56
C LYS A 314 18.37 1.92 -38.87
N VAL A 315 17.20 2.39 -39.32
CA VAL A 315 16.43 3.48 -38.68
C VAL A 315 15.93 3.07 -37.29
N LEU A 316 15.59 1.80 -37.07
CA LEU A 316 15.23 1.23 -35.76
C LEU A 316 16.44 0.76 -34.91
N LYS A 317 17.69 0.91 -35.40
CA LYS A 317 18.91 0.41 -34.72
C LYS A 317 19.58 1.41 -33.79
N TYR A 318 19.16 2.68 -33.79
CA TYR A 318 19.36 3.61 -32.68
C TYR A 318 18.17 3.48 -31.71
N ASN A 319 18.08 2.35 -31.02
CA ASN A 319 16.95 2.11 -30.12
C ASN A 319 17.10 2.97 -28.87
N GLN A 320 16.49 4.16 -28.92
CA GLN A 320 15.98 4.95 -27.81
C GLN A 320 14.94 4.15 -27.00
N ASN A 321 15.29 2.96 -26.52
CA ASN A 321 14.37 2.08 -25.82
C ASN A 321 14.53 2.23 -24.31
N ILE A 322 13.39 2.23 -23.63
CA ILE A 322 13.29 2.04 -22.20
C ILE A 322 12.99 0.55 -21.99
N VAL A 323 13.87 -0.16 -21.27
CA VAL A 323 13.67 -1.56 -20.90
C VAL A 323 13.27 -1.59 -19.44
N MET A 324 12.08 -2.10 -19.13
CA MET A 324 11.57 -2.21 -17.76
C MET A 324 11.18 -3.64 -17.43
N SER A 325 11.52 -4.09 -16.23
CA SER A 325 11.07 -5.37 -15.66
C SER A 325 10.73 -5.19 -14.19
N LYS A 326 9.56 -5.67 -13.75
CA LYS A 326 9.09 -5.53 -12.34
C LYS A 326 9.30 -4.10 -11.81
N THR A 327 8.93 -3.11 -12.63
CA THR A 327 9.17 -1.69 -12.34
C THR A 327 7.82 -0.99 -12.24
N TYR A 328 7.65 -0.18 -11.20
CA TYR A 328 6.42 0.54 -10.89
C TYR A 328 6.74 2.03 -10.85
N LEU A 329 5.99 2.81 -11.64
CA LEU A 329 6.16 4.26 -11.74
C LEU A 329 4.95 4.95 -11.14
N GLY A 330 5.14 6.03 -10.40
CA GLY A 330 4.08 6.89 -9.88
C GLY A 330 3.38 7.70 -10.98
N LYS A 331 2.50 8.61 -10.57
CA LYS A 331 1.88 9.62 -11.44
C LYS A 331 2.94 10.60 -11.94
N HIS A 332 2.79 11.09 -13.16
CA HIS A 332 3.67 12.10 -13.76
C HIS A 332 5.18 11.79 -13.72
N CYS A 333 5.56 10.51 -13.71
CA CYS A 333 6.96 10.10 -13.86
C CYS A 333 7.41 10.16 -15.31
N LYS A 334 8.67 10.53 -15.55
CA LYS A 334 9.26 10.55 -16.91
C LYS A 334 10.62 9.87 -16.95
N ILE A 335 10.73 8.81 -17.74
CA ILE A 335 11.99 8.10 -17.98
C ILE A 335 12.46 8.42 -19.40
N TYR A 336 13.65 8.97 -19.53
CA TYR A 336 14.22 9.33 -20.81
C TYR A 336 15.03 8.14 -21.38
N PRO A 337 14.83 7.79 -22.68
CA PRO A 337 15.60 6.75 -23.31
C PRO A 337 17.01 7.21 -23.75
N PRO A 338 17.97 6.27 -23.91
CA PRO A 338 17.85 4.86 -23.58
C PRO A 338 17.98 4.65 -22.07
N SER A 339 17.16 3.80 -21.45
CA SER A 339 17.29 3.50 -20.01
C SER A 339 16.89 2.06 -19.70
N ARG A 340 17.48 1.45 -18.68
CA ARG A 340 17.13 0.10 -18.21
C ARG A 340 16.80 0.14 -16.72
N LEU A 341 15.59 -0.30 -16.38
CA LEU A 341 15.10 -0.36 -15.01
C LEU A 341 14.65 -1.79 -14.69
N SER A 342 15.07 -2.31 -13.54
CA SER A 342 14.61 -3.62 -13.05
C SER A 342 14.35 -3.60 -11.55
N ASN A 343 13.25 -4.21 -11.10
CA ASN A 343 12.90 -4.27 -9.67
C ASN A 343 12.93 -2.88 -9.00
N THR A 344 12.40 -1.86 -9.69
CA THR A 344 12.53 -0.45 -9.31
C THR A 344 11.17 0.17 -9.06
N LEU A 345 11.04 0.97 -7.99
CA LEU A 345 9.83 1.73 -7.68
C LEU A 345 10.19 3.22 -7.76
N ILE A 346 9.40 4.02 -8.48
CA ILE A 346 9.67 5.45 -8.66
C ILE A 346 8.42 6.24 -8.27
N GLY A 347 8.57 7.15 -7.30
CA GLY A 347 7.49 7.99 -6.77
C GLY A 347 7.02 9.07 -7.73
N ASN A 348 5.81 9.60 -7.47
CA ASN A 348 5.16 10.66 -8.24
C ASN A 348 6.11 11.82 -8.59
N TYR A 349 5.94 12.39 -9.78
CA TYR A 349 6.64 13.59 -10.25
C TYR A 349 8.17 13.47 -10.40
N THR A 350 8.73 12.26 -10.30
CA THR A 350 10.15 12.01 -10.50
C THR A 350 10.50 11.81 -11.97
N TYR A 351 11.62 12.39 -12.42
CA TYR A 351 12.17 12.11 -13.74
C TYR A 351 13.57 11.47 -13.67
N VAL A 352 13.87 10.65 -14.68
CA VAL A 352 15.16 10.00 -14.87
C VAL A 352 15.67 10.29 -16.26
N SER A 353 16.77 11.02 -16.37
CA SER A 353 17.40 11.33 -17.66
C SER A 353 18.01 10.09 -18.32
N GLU A 354 18.43 10.26 -19.56
CA GLU A 354 18.90 9.23 -20.45
C GLU A 354 20.13 8.45 -19.95
N ASN A 355 20.32 7.29 -20.55
CA ASN A 355 21.40 6.34 -20.30
C ASN A 355 21.48 5.85 -18.84
N SER A 356 20.35 5.80 -18.15
CA SER A 356 20.28 5.35 -16.76
C SER A 356 20.12 3.83 -16.68
N VAL A 357 20.83 3.20 -15.75
CA VAL A 357 20.74 1.77 -15.45
C VAL A 357 20.47 1.58 -13.96
N ILE A 358 19.22 1.26 -13.64
CA ILE A 358 18.71 1.23 -12.27
C ILE A 358 18.20 -0.17 -11.97
N ASN A 359 18.69 -0.76 -10.89
CA ASN A 359 18.23 -2.04 -10.42
C ASN A 359 18.01 -2.01 -8.91
N ASN A 360 17.02 -2.76 -8.41
CA ASN A 360 16.80 -2.97 -6.98
C ASN A 360 16.72 -1.65 -6.16
N THR A 361 16.11 -0.61 -6.73
CA THR A 361 16.13 0.74 -6.17
C THR A 361 14.71 1.25 -5.96
N ILE A 362 14.46 1.90 -4.82
CA ILE A 362 13.26 2.69 -4.58
C ILE A 362 13.67 4.15 -4.66
N ILE A 363 12.97 4.94 -5.48
CA ILE A 363 13.17 6.38 -5.64
C ILE A 363 11.89 7.09 -5.22
N GLY A 364 12.00 8.05 -4.32
CA GLY A 364 10.87 8.82 -3.82
C GLY A 364 10.26 9.76 -4.87
N LYS A 365 9.40 10.65 -4.39
CA LYS A 365 8.66 11.63 -5.18
C LYS A 365 9.50 12.86 -5.50
N PHE A 366 9.15 13.59 -6.54
CA PHE A 366 9.76 14.87 -6.92
C PHE A 366 11.29 14.83 -7.10
N CYS A 367 11.85 13.67 -7.44
CA CYS A 367 13.29 13.53 -7.63
C CYS A 367 13.71 13.92 -9.05
N SER A 368 14.93 14.47 -9.13
CA SER A 368 15.54 14.94 -10.37
C SER A 368 16.83 14.14 -10.60
N ILE A 369 16.78 13.15 -11.50
CA ILE A 369 17.91 12.23 -11.72
C ILE A 369 18.58 12.52 -13.07
N GLY A 370 19.84 12.94 -13.02
CA GLY A 370 20.65 13.29 -14.19
C GLY A 370 21.05 12.10 -15.07
N ALA A 371 21.60 12.39 -16.24
CA ALA A 371 21.99 11.38 -17.23
C ALA A 371 23.10 10.45 -16.72
N ASN A 372 23.15 9.23 -17.28
CA ASN A 372 24.13 8.20 -16.93
C ASN A 372 24.08 7.76 -15.46
N PHE A 373 22.90 7.80 -14.83
CA PHE A 373 22.74 7.35 -13.45
C PHE A 373 22.81 5.83 -13.34
N MET A 374 23.59 5.33 -12.37
CA MET A 374 23.79 3.90 -12.15
C MET A 374 23.51 3.48 -10.70
N ALA A 375 22.68 2.46 -10.51
CA ALA A 375 22.33 1.93 -9.19
C ALA A 375 22.06 0.42 -9.21
N GLY A 376 22.44 -0.27 -8.12
CA GLY A 376 22.08 -1.67 -7.84
C GLY A 376 22.81 -2.68 -8.70
N ARG A 377 24.14 -2.55 -8.80
CA ARG A 377 25.00 -3.35 -9.70
C ARG A 377 25.54 -4.64 -9.06
N GLY A 378 25.23 -4.86 -7.80
CA GLY A 378 25.62 -6.01 -7.00
C GLY A 378 26.99 -5.82 -6.32
N ILE A 379 27.25 -6.67 -5.34
CA ILE A 379 28.52 -6.72 -4.61
C ILE A 379 29.36 -7.95 -4.99
N HIS A 380 30.68 -7.79 -4.93
CA HIS A 380 31.64 -8.89 -5.04
C HIS A 380 32.39 -9.03 -3.70
N PRO A 381 32.47 -10.23 -3.12
CA PRO A 381 33.19 -10.44 -1.87
C PRO A 381 34.70 -10.27 -2.10
N THR A 382 35.37 -9.51 -1.24
CA THR A 382 36.80 -9.20 -1.35
C THR A 382 37.69 -10.02 -0.42
N ASN A 383 37.08 -10.81 0.47
CA ASN A 383 37.74 -11.66 1.47
C ASN A 383 37.69 -13.15 1.13
N GLY A 384 37.28 -13.52 -0.09
CA GLY A 384 37.26 -14.89 -0.58
C GLY A 384 38.51 -15.28 -1.38
N VAL A 385 38.68 -16.57 -1.65
CA VAL A 385 39.74 -17.10 -2.55
C VAL A 385 39.60 -16.55 -3.98
N SER A 386 38.38 -16.20 -4.40
CA SER A 386 38.07 -15.59 -5.70
C SER A 386 36.93 -14.58 -5.55
N THR A 387 36.95 -13.55 -6.39
CA THR A 387 35.87 -12.54 -6.52
C THR A 387 34.85 -12.93 -7.60
N HIS A 388 35.02 -14.07 -8.27
CA HIS A 388 34.17 -14.46 -9.41
C HIS A 388 32.86 -15.14 -8.93
N PRO A 389 31.68 -14.72 -9.44
CA PRO A 389 30.39 -15.17 -8.93
C PRO A 389 30.10 -16.67 -9.10
N MET A 390 30.72 -17.36 -10.06
CA MET A 390 30.52 -18.81 -10.22
C MET A 390 30.80 -19.63 -8.95
N PHE A 391 31.55 -19.08 -7.98
CA PHE A 391 31.95 -19.73 -6.74
C PHE A 391 31.06 -19.39 -5.53
N TYR A 392 30.21 -18.37 -5.62
CA TYR A 392 29.36 -17.91 -4.51
C TYR A 392 27.90 -17.62 -4.89
N SER A 393 27.56 -17.65 -6.19
CA SER A 393 26.27 -17.26 -6.74
C SER A 393 25.68 -18.39 -7.58
N THR A 394 24.39 -18.65 -7.46
CA THR A 394 23.65 -19.57 -8.33
C THR A 394 23.21 -18.94 -9.66
N ALA A 395 23.43 -17.63 -9.85
CA ALA A 395 22.83 -16.86 -10.95
C ALA A 395 23.47 -17.07 -12.34
N LYS A 396 24.57 -17.83 -12.43
CA LYS A 396 25.24 -18.19 -13.70
C LYS A 396 25.55 -16.97 -14.58
N GLN A 397 26.16 -15.94 -14.01
CA GLN A 397 26.43 -14.65 -14.67
C GLN A 397 27.27 -14.81 -15.96
N ASN A 398 28.13 -15.82 -16.03
CA ASN A 398 28.92 -16.19 -17.21
C ASN A 398 28.35 -17.40 -17.99
N GLY A 399 27.11 -17.79 -17.71
CA GLY A 399 26.45 -18.98 -18.27
C GLY A 399 26.61 -20.26 -17.43
N VAL A 400 27.49 -20.28 -16.43
CA VAL A 400 27.71 -21.44 -15.55
C VAL A 400 27.86 -21.00 -14.09
N SER A 401 27.52 -21.89 -13.15
CA SER A 401 27.88 -21.74 -11.75
C SER A 401 28.15 -23.12 -11.18
N ILE A 402 29.18 -23.22 -10.35
CA ILE A 402 29.47 -24.43 -9.57
C ILE A 402 28.96 -24.31 -8.13
N SER A 403 28.54 -23.10 -7.72
CA SER A 403 27.89 -22.89 -6.43
C SER A 403 26.47 -23.46 -6.48
N THR A 404 26.15 -24.31 -5.51
CA THR A 404 24.81 -24.91 -5.35
C THR A 404 23.84 -24.00 -4.58
N ASP A 405 24.40 -23.00 -3.91
CA ASP A 405 23.75 -22.08 -3.00
C ASP A 405 24.35 -20.67 -3.15
N ASN A 406 23.58 -19.65 -2.80
CA ASN A 406 24.07 -18.27 -2.73
C ASN A 406 24.76 -18.07 -1.37
N LYS A 407 26.07 -17.83 -1.39
CA LYS A 407 26.87 -17.68 -0.16
C LYS A 407 26.86 -16.27 0.40
N ILE A 408 26.37 -15.30 -0.38
CA ILE A 408 26.24 -13.90 0.01
C ILE A 408 24.92 -13.33 -0.51
N GLU A 409 24.47 -12.23 0.08
CA GLU A 409 23.42 -11.38 -0.48
C GLU A 409 24.05 -10.42 -1.51
N GLU A 410 23.97 -10.79 -2.79
CA GLU A 410 24.63 -10.04 -3.87
C GLU A 410 24.03 -8.67 -4.14
N PHE A 411 22.74 -8.47 -3.86
CA PHE A 411 22.02 -7.25 -4.21
C PHE A 411 21.27 -6.73 -2.98
N ASN A 412 21.70 -5.59 -2.47
CA ASN A 412 21.05 -4.92 -1.35
C ASN A 412 20.19 -3.75 -1.86
N PRO A 413 18.97 -3.59 -1.36
CA PRO A 413 18.07 -2.54 -1.86
C PRO A 413 18.64 -1.16 -1.62
N ILE A 414 18.57 -0.29 -2.63
CA ILE A 414 18.92 1.12 -2.53
C ILE A 414 17.63 1.92 -2.28
N THR A 415 17.68 2.86 -1.34
CA THR A 415 16.55 3.76 -1.07
C THR A 415 16.98 5.20 -1.31
N ILE A 416 16.31 5.87 -2.24
CA ILE A 416 16.47 7.29 -2.52
C ILE A 416 15.18 7.97 -2.05
N GLY A 417 15.32 8.96 -1.16
CA GLY A 417 14.21 9.71 -0.58
C GLY A 417 13.45 10.56 -1.60
N ASN A 418 12.68 11.51 -1.09
CA ASN A 418 11.89 12.46 -1.86
C ASN A 418 12.66 13.77 -2.06
N ASP A 419 12.35 14.55 -3.10
CA ASP A 419 13.03 15.83 -3.40
C ASP A 419 14.56 15.70 -3.55
N VAL A 420 15.04 14.53 -3.97
CA VAL A 420 16.48 14.30 -4.16
C VAL A 420 16.90 14.79 -5.54
N PHE A 421 18.00 15.54 -5.59
CA PHE A 421 18.68 15.87 -6.85
C PHE A 421 19.95 15.02 -6.99
N ILE A 422 20.04 14.28 -8.10
CA ILE A 422 21.23 13.51 -8.47
C ILE A 422 21.80 14.07 -9.77
N GLY A 423 23.04 14.56 -9.73
CA GLY A 423 23.76 15.04 -10.90
C GLY A 423 24.05 13.94 -11.93
N MET A 424 24.56 14.35 -13.10
CA MET A 424 24.96 13.38 -14.14
C MET A 424 26.15 12.51 -13.70
N ASN A 425 26.25 11.31 -14.28
CA ASN A 425 27.36 10.37 -14.07
C ASN A 425 27.53 9.92 -12.60
N VAL A 426 26.44 9.82 -11.84
CA VAL A 426 26.49 9.34 -10.45
C VAL A 426 26.30 7.82 -10.40
N THR A 427 27.11 7.16 -9.57
CA THR A 427 26.95 5.75 -9.21
C THR A 427 26.58 5.62 -7.74
N VAL A 428 25.55 4.83 -7.44
CA VAL A 428 25.14 4.50 -6.06
C VAL A 428 25.37 3.01 -5.82
N LEU A 429 26.12 2.68 -4.76
CA LEU A 429 26.43 1.30 -4.39
C LEU A 429 25.23 0.63 -3.70
N ASP A 430 25.14 -0.69 -3.80
CA ASP A 430 24.06 -1.49 -3.20
C ASP A 430 23.96 -1.28 -1.68
N GLY A 431 22.73 -1.18 -1.18
CA GLY A 431 22.42 -1.01 0.25
C GLY A 431 22.43 0.43 0.77
N VAL A 432 22.81 1.40 -0.06
CA VAL A 432 22.85 2.82 0.33
C VAL A 432 21.45 3.43 0.46
N THR A 433 21.27 4.26 1.49
CA THR A 433 20.13 5.15 1.69
C THR A 433 20.53 6.61 1.46
N ILE A 434 19.83 7.31 0.56
CA ILE A 434 19.96 8.75 0.33
C ILE A 434 18.71 9.42 0.89
N GLY A 435 18.88 10.25 1.92
CA GLY A 435 17.77 10.89 2.65
C GLY A 435 17.02 11.95 1.84
N ASP A 436 15.80 12.27 2.30
CA ASP A 436 14.93 13.25 1.67
C ASP A 436 15.64 14.61 1.49
N GLY A 437 15.46 15.24 0.33
CA GLY A 437 16.03 16.55 0.02
C GLY A 437 17.54 16.54 -0.24
N ALA A 438 18.23 15.40 -0.20
CA ALA A 438 19.67 15.36 -0.43
C ALA A 438 20.04 15.77 -1.87
N ILE A 439 21.27 16.28 -2.04
CA ILE A 439 21.84 16.63 -3.33
C ILE A 439 23.13 15.86 -3.52
N ILE A 440 23.22 15.10 -4.61
CA ILE A 440 24.42 14.37 -5.02
C ILE A 440 25.03 15.06 -6.23
N GLY A 441 26.26 15.58 -6.07
CA GLY A 441 26.98 16.24 -7.15
C GLY A 441 27.32 15.31 -8.31
N ALA A 442 27.47 15.88 -9.50
CA ALA A 442 27.81 15.11 -10.70
C ALA A 442 29.14 14.34 -10.54
N GLY A 443 29.21 13.15 -11.11
CA GLY A 443 30.40 12.28 -11.08
C GLY A 443 30.68 11.59 -9.74
N ALA A 444 29.79 11.72 -8.75
CA ALA A 444 30.00 11.15 -7.42
C ALA A 444 29.78 9.62 -7.39
N VAL A 445 30.51 8.94 -6.49
CA VAL A 445 30.31 7.52 -6.16
C VAL A 445 29.79 7.42 -4.73
N VAL A 446 28.50 7.20 -4.58
CA VAL A 446 27.84 7.15 -3.28
C VAL A 446 28.06 5.76 -2.67
N SER A 447 29.04 5.68 -1.79
CA SER A 447 29.48 4.44 -1.13
C SER A 447 28.99 4.27 0.31
N LYS A 448 28.24 5.24 0.84
CA LYS A 448 27.68 5.25 2.19
C LYS A 448 26.42 6.11 2.22
N ASP A 449 25.59 5.92 3.24
CA ASP A 449 24.34 6.66 3.42
C ASP A 449 24.56 8.17 3.45
N ILE A 450 23.60 8.90 2.88
CA ILE A 450 23.60 10.35 2.80
C ILE A 450 22.43 10.89 3.62
N PRO A 451 22.68 11.71 4.66
CA PRO A 451 21.61 12.27 5.48
C PRO A 451 20.62 13.13 4.70
N PRO A 452 19.38 13.29 5.19
CA PRO A 452 18.42 14.21 4.59
C PRO A 452 18.98 15.62 4.46
N TYR A 453 18.66 16.28 3.34
CA TYR A 453 19.06 17.64 2.99
C TYR A 453 20.58 17.90 2.91
N ALA A 454 21.42 16.85 3.02
CA ALA A 454 22.86 16.96 2.83
C ALA A 454 23.20 17.19 1.35
N ILE A 455 24.28 17.94 1.11
CA ILE A 455 24.88 18.13 -0.21
C ILE A 455 26.21 17.39 -0.20
N ALA A 456 26.29 16.31 -0.97
CA ALA A 456 27.44 15.41 -1.00
C ALA A 456 28.02 15.28 -2.42
N VAL A 457 29.34 15.25 -2.52
CA VAL A 457 30.07 15.19 -3.81
C VAL A 457 31.30 14.32 -3.71
N GLY A 458 31.82 13.87 -4.86
CA GLY A 458 33.14 13.24 -4.97
C GLY A 458 33.16 11.71 -4.95
N ASN A 459 34.37 11.19 -5.12
CA ASN A 459 34.75 9.79 -4.95
C ASN A 459 36.15 9.79 -4.27
N PRO A 460 36.25 9.58 -2.95
CA PRO A 460 35.17 9.14 -2.06
C PRO A 460 34.09 10.21 -1.83
N ILE A 461 32.88 9.77 -1.51
CA ILE A 461 31.75 10.67 -1.24
C ILE A 461 31.94 11.41 0.09
N GLU A 462 31.81 12.73 0.04
CA GLU A 462 31.91 13.62 1.20
C GLU A 462 30.73 14.57 1.28
N ILE A 463 30.16 14.73 2.48
CA ILE A 463 29.16 15.75 2.77
C ILE A 463 29.88 17.10 2.87
N LYS A 464 29.50 18.06 2.02
CA LYS A 464 30.13 19.40 1.99
C LYS A 464 29.38 20.42 2.82
N LYS A 465 28.06 20.33 2.85
CA LYS A 465 27.17 21.19 3.66
C LYS A 465 25.75 20.61 3.65
N TYR A 466 24.84 21.24 4.38
CA TYR A 466 23.41 21.00 4.29
C TYR A 466 22.71 22.12 3.53
N ARG A 467 21.55 21.83 2.93
CA ARG A 467 20.71 22.82 2.26
C ARG A 467 20.18 23.89 3.21
N PHE A 468 19.86 23.50 4.45
CA PHE A 468 19.24 24.34 5.46
C PHE A 468 19.84 24.08 6.85
N SER A 469 19.44 24.88 7.84
CA SER A 469 19.74 24.62 9.26
C SER A 469 18.99 23.39 9.77
N ASP A 470 19.48 22.79 10.86
CA ASP A 470 18.88 21.59 11.45
C ASP A 470 17.41 21.80 11.85
N ASP A 471 17.06 22.98 12.40
CA ASP A 471 15.68 23.33 12.75
C ASP A 471 14.74 23.29 11.53
N ILE A 472 15.18 23.88 10.40
CA ILE A 472 14.41 23.87 9.16
C ILE A 472 14.31 22.44 8.60
N ILE A 473 15.39 21.65 8.66
CA ILE A 473 15.39 20.26 8.21
C ILE A 473 14.35 19.45 9.00
N GLN A 474 14.36 19.53 10.33
CA GLN A 474 13.40 18.80 11.16
C GLN A 474 11.95 19.21 10.85
N LYS A 475 11.68 20.51 10.68
CA LYS A 475 10.35 21.00 10.30
C LYS A 475 9.91 20.46 8.95
N LEU A 476 10.78 20.46 7.94
CA LEU A 476 10.45 19.92 6.61
C LEU A 476 10.25 18.40 6.63
N LEU A 477 11.05 17.66 7.40
CA LEU A 477 10.88 16.22 7.60
C LEU A 477 9.59 15.86 8.33
N ASN A 478 9.06 16.77 9.15
CA ASN A 478 7.74 16.64 9.78
C ASN A 478 6.62 17.01 8.81
N ILE A 479 6.78 18.10 8.06
CA ILE A 479 5.77 18.59 7.08
C ILE A 479 5.59 17.59 5.93
N LYS A 480 6.68 16.97 5.44
CA LYS A 480 6.68 16.01 4.32
C LYS A 480 5.86 16.52 3.12
N TRP A 481 6.19 17.72 2.65
CA TRP A 481 5.42 18.42 1.60
C TRP A 481 5.22 17.60 0.32
N TRP A 482 6.13 16.66 0.03
CA TRP A 482 6.00 15.70 -1.08
C TRP A 482 4.78 14.75 -0.96
N ASN A 483 4.10 14.72 0.18
CA ASN A 483 2.84 14.00 0.39
C ASN A 483 1.60 14.89 0.21
N PHE A 484 1.77 16.17 -0.08
CA PHE A 484 0.66 17.07 -0.35
C PHE A 484 -0.16 16.61 -1.54
N ASN A 485 -1.47 16.87 -1.47
CA ASN A 485 -2.36 16.73 -2.62
C ASN A 485 -2.02 17.80 -3.67
N ASP A 486 -2.54 17.63 -4.90
CA ASP A 486 -2.22 18.50 -6.03
C ASP A 486 -2.57 19.98 -5.79
N HIS A 487 -3.56 20.27 -4.93
CA HIS A 487 -3.92 21.63 -4.57
C HIS A 487 -2.88 22.28 -3.65
N ASP A 488 -2.45 21.56 -2.61
CA ASP A 488 -1.53 22.08 -1.61
C ASP A 488 -0.09 22.24 -2.13
N LEU A 489 0.25 21.61 -3.26
CA LEU A 489 1.50 21.87 -3.98
C LEU A 489 1.65 23.34 -4.41
N ALA A 490 0.55 24.07 -4.65
CA ALA A 490 0.62 25.50 -4.97
C ALA A 490 1.22 26.33 -3.82
N ILE A 491 1.13 25.86 -2.56
CA ILE A 491 1.75 26.53 -1.41
C ILE A 491 3.27 26.46 -1.51
N VAL A 492 3.82 25.35 -2.03
CA VAL A 492 5.26 25.17 -2.25
C VAL A 492 5.76 26.14 -3.32
N GLU A 493 5.07 26.25 -4.45
CA GLU A 493 5.42 27.16 -5.54
C GLU A 493 5.40 28.62 -5.06
N LYS A 494 4.31 29.05 -4.40
CA LYS A 494 4.15 30.42 -3.90
C LYS A 494 5.27 30.86 -2.96
N ASN A 495 5.81 29.91 -2.18
CA ASN A 495 6.84 30.17 -1.17
C ASN A 495 8.21 29.58 -1.55
N PHE A 496 8.47 29.28 -2.83
CA PHE A 496 9.62 28.47 -3.25
C PHE A 496 10.98 28.96 -2.70
N PHE A 497 11.21 30.27 -2.66
CA PHE A 497 12.44 30.88 -2.11
C PHE A 497 12.31 31.37 -0.66
N LYS A 498 11.15 31.21 -0.02
CA LYS A 498 10.82 31.76 1.31
C LYS A 498 10.45 30.62 2.27
N ILE A 499 11.45 29.85 2.68
CA ILE A 499 11.22 28.59 3.42
C ILE A 499 10.57 28.81 4.78
N GLU A 500 10.89 29.90 5.46
CA GLU A 500 10.28 30.25 6.75
C GLU A 500 8.81 30.66 6.59
N ASP A 501 8.46 31.34 5.49
CA ASP A 501 7.07 31.71 5.18
C ASP A 501 6.27 30.47 4.78
N PHE A 502 6.89 29.54 4.04
CA PHE A 502 6.30 28.22 3.75
C PHE A 502 5.94 27.47 5.04
N ILE A 503 6.90 27.35 5.96
CA ILE A 503 6.71 26.66 7.24
C ILE A 503 5.57 27.32 8.03
N LYS A 504 5.58 28.66 8.17
CA LYS A 504 4.51 29.40 8.87
C LYS A 504 3.14 29.18 8.23
N ALA A 505 3.06 29.15 6.90
CA ALA A 505 1.80 28.93 6.20
C ALA A 505 1.20 27.55 6.52
N ILE A 506 2.03 26.50 6.59
CA ILE A 506 1.59 25.15 6.95
C ILE A 506 1.23 25.06 8.44
N GLU A 507 2.03 25.64 9.33
CA GLU A 507 1.73 25.66 10.76
C GLU A 507 0.40 26.36 11.06
N ASN A 508 0.10 27.46 10.37
CA ASN A 508 -1.17 28.16 10.50
C ASN A 508 -2.34 27.32 9.94
N LYS A 509 -2.14 26.67 8.78
CA LYS A 509 -3.16 25.80 8.18
C LYS A 509 -3.52 24.60 9.07
N ASN A 510 -2.57 24.10 9.86
CA ASN A 510 -2.82 22.99 10.78
C ASN A 510 -3.49 23.43 12.10
N ARG A 511 -3.57 24.74 12.38
CA ARG A 511 -4.21 25.30 13.58
C ARG A 511 -5.64 25.79 13.34
N SER A 512 -5.95 26.14 12.10
CA SER A 512 -7.31 26.41 11.60
C SER A 512 -8.04 25.11 11.31
#